data_AF-A0A3Q8SVC2-F1
#
_entry.id   AF-A0A3Q8SVC2-F1
#
_cell.length_a   1.000
_cell.length_b   1.000
_cell.length_c   1.000
_cell.angle_alpha   90.00
_cell.angle_beta   90.00
_cell.angle_gamma   90.00
#
_symmetry.space_group_name_H-M   'P 1'
#
loop_
_entity.id
_entity.type
_entity.pdbx_description
1 polymer ?
#
loop_
_entity_poly.entity_id
_entity_poly.type
_entity_poly.pdbx_seq_one_letter_code
_entity_poly.pdbx_strand_id
1 'polypeptide(L)'
;MTVDWYYGPAGVGKTRLALEEAKRSGKQYCVLGSSNDYFQDYDAQDHVVVLDELRPNDLKYGDLLKIMDPYQHDKHAPRRYRNVALNIEKLIITTPYNPETFYKMTKIADRRVDTVDQLKRRIDKVIKVTPEMAKKVFGDGNEK
;
A
#
# COMPACT_ATOMS: atom_id res chain seq x y z
N MET A 1 -2.70 11.36 6.81
CA MET A 1 -2.08 10.25 6.07
C MET A 1 -2.49 10.35 4.62
N THR A 2 -1.59 10.14 3.67
CA THR A 2 -1.89 10.01 2.23
C THR A 2 -1.67 8.57 1.75
N VAL A 3 -2.45 8.11 0.78
CA VAL A 3 -2.36 6.77 0.20
C VAL A 3 -2.16 6.84 -1.31
N ASP A 4 -1.02 6.33 -1.77
CA ASP A 4 -0.71 6.23 -3.18
C ASP A 4 -0.79 4.76 -3.65
N TRP A 5 -1.59 4.51 -4.70
CA TRP A 5 -1.90 3.19 -5.24
C TRP A 5 -1.17 2.95 -6.55
N TYR A 6 -0.08 2.18 -6.50
CA TYR A 6 0.76 1.83 -7.63
C TYR A 6 0.30 0.51 -8.23
N TYR A 7 -0.16 0.53 -9.48
CA TYR A 7 -0.62 -0.69 -10.15
C TYR A 7 -0.04 -0.92 -11.52
N GLY A 8 0.03 -2.18 -11.94
CA GLY A 8 0.56 -2.59 -13.23
C GLY A 8 1.14 -4.02 -13.20
N PRO A 9 1.42 -4.62 -14.36
CA PRO A 9 1.93 -6.00 -14.47
C PRO A 9 3.17 -6.28 -13.60
N ALA A 10 3.48 -7.55 -13.36
CA ALA A 10 4.76 -7.92 -12.74
C ALA A 10 5.95 -7.39 -13.58
N GLY A 11 7.06 -7.05 -12.94
CA GLY A 11 8.27 -6.60 -13.63
C GLY A 11 8.30 -5.15 -14.13
N VAL A 12 7.21 -4.37 -14.03
CA VAL A 12 7.18 -2.97 -14.53
C VAL A 12 7.84 -1.94 -13.60
N GLY A 13 8.42 -2.37 -12.47
CA GLY A 13 9.16 -1.48 -11.54
C GLY A 13 8.33 -0.80 -10.44
N LYS A 14 7.11 -1.30 -10.12
CA LYS A 14 6.25 -0.74 -9.05
C LYS A 14 6.95 -0.61 -7.70
N THR A 15 7.51 -1.70 -7.20
CA THR A 15 8.24 -1.76 -5.93
C THR A 15 9.41 -0.78 -5.93
N ARG A 16 10.18 -0.75 -7.02
CA ARG A 16 11.31 0.18 -7.16
C ARG A 16 10.85 1.65 -7.08
N LEU A 17 9.77 2.01 -7.76
CA LEU A 17 9.21 3.37 -7.69
C LEU A 17 8.70 3.73 -6.29
N ALA A 18 7.98 2.80 -5.65
CA ALA A 18 7.48 3.00 -4.29
C ALA A 18 8.62 3.21 -3.29
N LEU A 19 9.70 2.42 -3.39
CA LEU A 19 10.89 2.57 -2.56
C LEU A 19 11.61 3.90 -2.80
N GLU A 20 11.75 4.34 -4.05
CA GLU A 20 12.34 5.65 -4.31
C GLU A 20 11.49 6.80 -3.77
N GLU A 21 10.17 6.71 -3.90
CA GLU A 21 9.29 7.72 -3.32
C GLU A 21 9.40 7.75 -1.78
N ALA A 22 9.46 6.57 -1.14
CA ALA A 22 9.69 6.47 0.30
C ALA A 22 11.04 7.10 0.70
N LYS A 23 12.13 6.78 0.00
CA LYS A 23 13.46 7.39 0.25
C LYS A 23 13.45 8.91 0.04
N ARG A 24 12.82 9.40 -1.03
CA ARG A 24 12.72 10.83 -1.35
C ARG A 24 11.93 11.63 -0.31
N SER A 25 11.09 10.98 0.48
CA SER A 25 10.40 11.64 1.60
C SER A 25 11.37 12.12 2.69
N GLY A 26 12.57 11.54 2.77
CA GLY A 26 13.54 11.82 3.84
C GLY A 26 13.13 11.30 5.22
N LYS A 27 12.02 10.56 5.32
CA LYS A 27 11.50 9.99 6.57
C LYS A 27 11.86 8.52 6.69
N GLN A 28 11.86 8.04 7.93
CA GLN A 28 12.00 6.61 8.21
C GLN A 28 10.82 5.85 7.62
N TYR A 29 11.13 4.76 6.93
CA TYR A 29 10.19 3.95 6.18
C TYR A 29 10.43 2.47 6.38
N CYS A 30 9.35 1.69 6.30
CA CYS A 30 9.40 0.23 6.27
C CYS A 30 8.64 -0.33 5.06
N VAL A 31 8.93 -1.59 4.74
CA VAL A 31 8.32 -2.32 3.63
C VAL A 31 7.63 -3.55 4.21
N LEU A 32 6.34 -3.67 3.99
CA LEU A 32 5.48 -4.72 4.50
C LEU A 32 5.00 -5.59 3.33
N GLY A 33 4.88 -6.90 3.52
CA GLY A 33 4.42 -7.83 2.47
C GLY A 33 5.47 -8.81 1.93
N SER A 34 6.70 -8.81 2.47
CA SER A 34 7.72 -9.83 2.19
C SER A 34 7.61 -11.07 3.09
N SER A 35 6.82 -11.01 4.17
CA SER A 35 6.61 -12.09 5.14
C SER A 35 5.12 -12.29 5.44
N ASN A 36 4.75 -13.46 5.96
CA ASN A 36 3.37 -13.81 6.30
C ASN A 36 2.78 -12.98 7.47
N ASP A 37 3.55 -12.06 8.06
CA ASP A 37 3.09 -11.18 9.14
C ASP A 37 3.32 -9.71 8.76
N TYR A 38 2.27 -9.11 8.18
CA TYR A 38 2.31 -7.80 7.52
C TYR A 38 2.77 -6.64 8.41
N PHE A 39 2.87 -6.79 9.74
CA PHE A 39 3.24 -5.68 10.63
C PHE A 39 4.32 -6.03 11.66
N GLN A 40 4.96 -7.20 11.54
CA GLN A 40 5.99 -7.59 12.49
C GLN A 40 7.19 -6.63 12.49
N ASP A 41 7.50 -6.07 11.32
CA ASP A 41 8.64 -5.18 11.10
C ASP A 41 8.30 -3.67 11.21
N TYR A 42 7.06 -3.33 11.63
CA TYR A 42 6.65 -1.93 11.81
C TYR A 42 7.15 -1.37 13.15
N ASP A 43 7.85 -0.24 13.09
CA ASP A 43 8.23 0.58 14.25
C ASP A 43 7.37 1.86 14.32
N ALA A 44 7.13 2.38 15.52
CA ALA A 44 6.41 3.65 15.72
C ALA A 44 7.10 4.86 15.06
N GLN A 45 8.39 4.73 14.70
CA GLN A 45 9.17 5.73 13.97
C GLN A 45 8.96 5.65 12.44
N ASP A 46 8.31 4.61 11.93
CA ASP A 46 8.02 4.49 10.50
C ASP A 46 6.85 5.41 10.11
N HIS A 47 7.20 6.52 9.47
CA HIS A 47 6.25 7.53 8.98
C HIS A 47 5.81 7.26 7.54
N VAL A 48 6.56 6.45 6.79
CA VAL A 48 6.22 6.00 5.44
C VAL A 48 6.18 4.48 5.40
N VAL A 49 5.10 3.92 4.89
CA VAL A 49 4.92 2.48 4.76
C VAL A 49 4.72 2.11 3.31
N VAL A 50 5.52 1.17 2.82
CA VAL A 50 5.29 0.52 1.52
C VAL A 50 4.63 -0.82 1.77
N LEU A 51 3.35 -0.96 1.44
CA LEU A 51 2.67 -2.25 1.41
C LEU A 51 2.89 -2.88 0.03
N ASP A 52 3.95 -3.67 -0.07
CA ASP A 52 4.40 -4.23 -1.33
C ASP A 52 3.60 -5.49 -1.69
N GLU A 53 3.40 -5.67 -2.99
CA GLU A 53 2.80 -6.86 -3.57
C GLU A 53 1.38 -7.23 -3.10
N LEU A 54 0.59 -6.28 -2.58
CA LEU A 54 -0.76 -6.55 -2.12
C LEU A 54 -1.62 -7.24 -3.20
N ARG A 55 -2.13 -8.43 -2.89
CA ARG A 55 -3.06 -9.19 -3.73
C ARG A 55 -4.47 -9.18 -3.12
N PRO A 56 -5.52 -9.42 -3.94
CA PRO A 56 -6.86 -9.62 -3.43
C PRO A 56 -6.87 -10.78 -2.43
N ASN A 57 -7.48 -10.56 -1.27
CA ASN A 57 -7.62 -11.53 -0.16
C ASN A 57 -6.41 -11.73 0.75
N ASP A 58 -5.28 -11.04 0.51
CA ASP A 58 -4.15 -10.98 1.46
C ASP A 58 -4.60 -10.40 2.80
N LEU A 59 -5.47 -9.38 2.72
CA LEU A 59 -6.14 -8.77 3.86
C LEU A 59 -7.65 -8.87 3.68
N LYS A 60 -8.38 -8.99 4.80
CA LYS A 60 -9.83 -8.79 4.77
C LYS A 60 -10.10 -7.35 4.33
N TYR A 61 -11.14 -7.17 3.50
CA TYR A 61 -11.46 -5.87 2.93
C TYR A 61 -11.63 -4.78 4.00
N GLY A 62 -12.39 -5.06 5.06
CA GLY A 62 -12.57 -4.14 6.18
C GLY A 62 -11.27 -3.80 6.93
N ASP A 63 -10.28 -4.70 6.96
CA ASP A 63 -9.00 -4.44 7.61
C ASP A 63 -8.10 -3.57 6.70
N LEU A 64 -8.12 -3.80 5.39
CA LEU A 64 -7.49 -2.90 4.41
C LEU A 64 -8.08 -1.48 4.52
N LEU A 65 -9.41 -1.35 4.62
CA LEU A 65 -10.06 -0.04 4.77
C LEU A 65 -9.63 0.68 6.05
N LYS A 66 -9.41 -0.05 7.16
CA LYS A 66 -8.90 0.52 8.42
C LYS A 66 -7.46 0.99 8.29
N ILE A 67 -6.59 0.16 7.70
CA ILE A 67 -5.17 0.51 7.48
C ILE A 67 -5.05 1.78 6.64
N MET A 68 -5.90 1.93 5.61
CA MET A 68 -5.93 3.09 4.72
C MET A 68 -6.70 4.29 5.31
N ASP A 69 -7.30 4.18 6.50
CA ASP A 69 -8.11 5.26 7.08
C ASP A 69 -7.23 6.36 7.70
N PRO A 70 -7.33 7.62 7.22
CA PRO A 70 -6.56 8.72 7.79
C PRO A 70 -7.07 9.19 9.16
N TYR A 71 -8.29 8.85 9.56
CA TYR A 71 -8.96 9.37 10.77
C TYR A 71 -9.01 8.41 11.95
N GLN A 72 -8.50 7.19 11.82
CA GLN A 72 -8.25 6.38 13.01
C GLN A 72 -7.11 7.05 13.78
N HIS A 73 -7.43 7.83 14.80
CA HIS A 73 -6.43 8.43 15.71
C HIS A 73 -6.19 7.54 16.95
N ASP A 74 -7.08 6.58 17.22
CA ASP A 74 -6.89 5.47 18.17
C ASP A 74 -6.55 4.17 17.41
N LYS A 75 -5.38 4.13 16.78
CA LYS A 75 -4.90 2.96 16.03
C LYS A 75 -4.27 1.96 17.00
N HIS A 76 -5.10 1.27 17.77
CA HIS A 76 -4.69 -0.04 18.24
C HIS A 76 -4.76 -0.97 17.04
N ALA A 77 -3.63 -1.51 16.59
CA ALA A 77 -3.63 -2.65 15.70
C ALA A 77 -4.56 -3.74 16.30
N PRO A 78 -5.25 -4.57 15.48
CA PRO A 78 -6.12 -5.61 16.00
C PRO A 78 -5.41 -6.36 17.12
N ARG A 79 -6.07 -6.58 18.28
CA ARG A 79 -5.54 -7.05 19.60
C ARG A 79 -4.42 -8.12 19.61
N ARG A 80 -4.12 -8.77 18.48
CA ARG A 80 -2.98 -9.68 18.28
C ARG A 80 -1.65 -8.98 17.95
N TYR A 81 -1.67 -7.69 17.65
CA TYR A 81 -0.49 -6.91 17.25
C TYR A 81 -0.41 -5.70 18.16
N ARG A 82 0.77 -5.51 18.78
CA ARG A 82 1.05 -4.51 19.83
C ARG A 82 0.34 -3.17 19.60
N ASN A 83 -0.03 -2.52 20.71
CA ASN A 83 -0.51 -1.14 20.81
C ASN A 83 0.52 -0.13 20.25
N VAL A 84 0.82 -0.17 18.95
CA VAL A 84 1.73 0.75 18.29
C VAL A 84 0.88 1.80 17.59
N ALA A 85 0.93 3.04 18.08
CA ALA A 85 0.30 4.16 17.42
C ALA A 85 0.87 4.27 16.00
N LEU A 86 0.05 4.05 14.97
CA LEU A 86 0.52 4.17 13.59
C LEU A 86 0.64 5.66 13.22
N ASN A 87 1.83 6.22 13.41
CA ASN A 87 2.22 7.58 12.97
C ASN A 87 2.49 7.63 11.46
N ILE A 88 1.80 6.78 10.70
CA ILE A 88 1.94 6.68 9.25
C ILE A 88 1.38 7.96 8.63
N GLU A 89 2.27 8.72 8.01
CA GLU A 89 1.93 9.89 7.23
C GLU A 89 1.69 9.53 5.77
N LYS A 90 2.39 8.52 5.25
CA LYS A 90 2.27 8.08 3.86
C LYS A 90 2.23 6.57 3.75
N LEU A 91 1.23 6.06 3.03
CA LEU A 91 1.09 4.66 2.65
C LEU A 91 1.23 4.54 1.14
N ILE A 92 2.15 3.70 0.68
CA ILE A 92 2.34 3.39 -0.74
C ILE A 92 1.98 1.92 -0.93
N ILE A 93 0.96 1.63 -1.73
CA ILE A 93 0.52 0.25 -2.01
C ILE A 93 1.02 -0.11 -3.40
N THR A 94 1.67 -1.27 -3.55
CA THR A 94 1.95 -1.84 -4.87
C THR A 94 1.09 -3.08 -5.12
N THR A 95 0.53 -3.20 -6.31
CA THR A 95 -0.35 -4.33 -6.66
C THR A 95 -0.41 -4.52 -8.18
N PRO A 96 -0.76 -5.71 -8.70
CA PRO A 96 -1.03 -5.87 -10.13
C PRO A 96 -2.34 -5.21 -10.59
N TYR A 97 -3.26 -4.88 -9.68
CA TYR A 97 -4.63 -4.49 -10.04
C TYR A 97 -4.93 -3.02 -9.74
N ASN A 98 -5.70 -2.36 -10.62
CA ASN A 98 -6.30 -1.07 -10.27
C ASN A 98 -7.34 -1.27 -9.13
N PRO A 99 -7.76 -0.21 -8.44
CA PRO A 99 -8.67 -0.34 -7.29
C PRO A 99 -10.00 -1.05 -7.60
N GLU A 100 -10.57 -0.86 -8.79
CA GLU A 100 -11.83 -1.51 -9.18
C GLU A 100 -11.67 -3.01 -9.41
N THR A 101 -10.65 -3.41 -10.15
CA THR A 101 -10.32 -4.82 -10.41
C THR A 101 -9.94 -5.50 -9.09
N PHE A 102 -9.15 -4.85 -8.26
CA PHE A 102 -8.80 -5.34 -6.92
C PHE A 102 -10.06 -5.62 -6.09
N TYR A 103 -10.98 -4.65 -6.02
CA TYR A 103 -12.26 -4.79 -5.33
C TYR A 103 -13.12 -5.93 -5.89
N LYS A 104 -13.21 -6.07 -7.22
CA LYS A 104 -13.97 -7.15 -7.87
C LYS A 104 -13.40 -8.54 -7.52
N MET A 105 -12.08 -8.66 -7.37
CA MET A 105 -11.41 -9.92 -7.05
C MET A 105 -11.35 -10.24 -5.55
N THR A 106 -11.60 -9.25 -4.68
CA THR A 106 -11.60 -9.43 -3.23
C THR A 106 -12.87 -10.14 -2.77
N LYS A 107 -12.76 -11.11 -1.87
CA LYS A 107 -13.87 -11.81 -1.21
C LYS A 107 -14.49 -10.88 -0.17
N ILE A 108 -15.72 -10.46 -0.43
CA ILE A 108 -16.50 -9.54 0.41
C ILE A 108 -17.84 -10.20 0.69
N ALA A 109 -18.21 -10.27 1.97
CA ALA A 109 -19.44 -10.96 2.40
C ALA A 109 -20.71 -10.24 1.90
N ASP A 110 -20.76 -8.91 2.01
CA ASP A 110 -21.86 -8.10 1.49
C ASP A 110 -21.35 -6.84 0.78
N ARG A 111 -21.34 -6.88 -0.56
CA ARG A 111 -20.90 -5.76 -1.41
C ARG A 111 -21.83 -4.54 -1.40
N ARG A 112 -23.02 -4.65 -0.81
CA ARG A 112 -23.93 -3.50 -0.61
C ARG A 112 -23.48 -2.64 0.57
N VAL A 113 -22.81 -3.27 1.54
CA VAL A 113 -22.26 -2.61 2.74
C VAL A 113 -20.82 -2.18 2.48
N ASP A 114 -20.00 -3.12 2.02
CA ASP A 114 -18.58 -2.92 1.71
C ASP A 114 -18.41 -2.57 0.22
N THR A 115 -18.62 -1.29 -0.10
CA THR A 115 -18.65 -0.79 -1.48
C THR A 115 -17.27 -0.35 -1.98
N VAL A 116 -17.06 -0.39 -3.30
CA VAL A 116 -15.80 0.08 -3.92
C VAL A 116 -15.47 1.54 -3.58
N ASP A 117 -16.49 2.37 -3.34
CA ASP A 117 -16.32 3.79 -3.01
C ASP A 117 -15.65 3.99 -1.65
N GLN A 118 -15.83 3.05 -0.71
CA GLN A 118 -15.12 3.07 0.57
C GLN A 118 -13.60 2.89 0.38
N LEU A 119 -13.18 2.09 -0.60
CA LEU A 119 -11.77 1.96 -0.97
C LEU A 119 -11.30 3.23 -1.70
N LYS A 120 -12.00 3.63 -2.75
CA LYS A 120 -11.59 4.75 -3.61
C LYS A 120 -11.41 6.06 -2.85
N ARG A 121 -12.30 6.38 -1.89
CA ARG A 121 -12.22 7.63 -1.09
C ARG A 121 -10.99 7.71 -0.17
N ARG A 122 -10.30 6.60 0.05
CA ARG A 122 -9.08 6.52 0.87
C ARG A 122 -7.81 6.54 0.02
N ILE A 123 -7.93 6.57 -1.30
CA ILE A 123 -6.79 6.60 -2.22
C ILE A 123 -6.65 8.04 -2.73
N ASP A 124 -5.52 8.66 -2.42
CA ASP A 124 -5.20 10.02 -2.87
C ASP A 124 -4.69 10.02 -4.32
N LYS A 125 -3.90 9.00 -4.70
CA LYS A 125 -3.36 8.87 -6.06
C LYS A 125 -3.45 7.45 -6.56
N VAL A 126 -3.82 7.30 -7.83
CA VAL A 126 -3.77 6.02 -8.55
C VAL A 126 -2.77 6.14 -9.68
N ILE A 127 -1.71 5.34 -9.65
CA ILE A 127 -0.58 5.43 -10.57
C ILE A 127 -0.45 4.11 -11.33
N LYS A 128 -0.75 4.15 -12.63
CA LYS A 128 -0.47 3.03 -13.53
C LYS A 128 1.03 3.03 -13.86
N VAL A 129 1.79 2.15 -13.23
CA VAL A 129 3.20 2.02 -13.51
C VAL A 129 3.38 1.28 -14.83
N THR A 130 4.10 1.92 -15.75
CA THR A 130 4.52 1.32 -17.01
C THR A 130 6.05 1.25 -17.07
N PRO A 131 6.61 0.35 -17.92
CA PRO A 131 8.05 0.29 -18.14
C PRO A 131 8.66 1.65 -18.52
N GLU A 132 7.96 2.46 -19.31
CA GLU A 132 8.42 3.78 -19.74
C GLU A 132 8.52 4.76 -18.56
N MET A 133 7.58 4.70 -17.62
CA MET A 133 7.65 5.50 -16.40
C MET A 133 8.84 5.10 -15.55
N ALA A 134 9.09 3.80 -15.37
CA ALA A 134 10.25 3.31 -14.64
C ALA A 134 11.54 3.79 -15.31
N LYS A 135 11.67 3.66 -16.64
CA LYS A 135 12.84 4.16 -17.39
C LYS A 135 13.08 5.65 -17.21
N LYS A 136 12.03 6.48 -17.20
CA LYS A 136 12.17 7.93 -16.96
C LYS A 136 12.70 8.26 -15.57
N VAL A 137 12.30 7.49 -14.55
CA VAL A 137 12.69 7.75 -13.15
C VAL A 137 14.08 7.18 -12.84
N PHE A 138 14.45 6.07 -13.47
CA PHE A 138 15.66 5.31 -13.15
C PHE A 138 16.77 5.41 -14.21
N GLY A 139 16.50 6.02 -15.36
CA GLY A 139 17.31 5.86 -16.57
C GLY A 139 17.17 4.47 -17.18
N ASP A 140 17.69 4.28 -18.40
CA ASP A 140 18.06 2.94 -18.86
C ASP A 140 19.24 2.52 -17.98
N GLY A 141 18.96 1.80 -16.90
CA GLY A 141 19.99 1.16 -16.11
C GLY A 141 20.69 0.17 -17.01
N ASN A 142 21.88 0.55 -17.51
CA ASN A 142 22.84 -0.41 -18.03
C ASN A 142 22.99 -1.52 -16.99
N GLU A 143 22.51 -2.70 -17.33
CA GLU A 143 23.00 -3.93 -16.73
C GLU A 143 24.53 -3.94 -16.92
N LYS A 144 25.24 -3.88 -15.80
CA LYS A 144 26.59 -4.41 -15.67
C LYS A 144 26.52 -5.60 -14.73
#